data_AF-A0A6J4KKW1-F1
#
_entry.id   AF-A0A6J4KKW1-F1
#
_cell.length_a   1.000
_cell.length_b   1.000
_cell.length_c   1.000
_cell.angle_alpha   90.00
_cell.angle_beta   90.00
_cell.angle_gamma   90.00
#
_symmetry.space_group_name_H-M   'P 1'
#
loop_
_entity.id
_entity.type
_entity.pdbx_description
1 polymer ?
#
loop_
_entity_poly.entity_id
_entity_poly.type
_entity_poly.pdbx_seq_one_letter_code
_entity_poly.pdbx_strand_id
1 'polypeptide(L)' 'MAANAKQQAMEVIERLPQDASIEEVMENLYFLTKVRRGLAQIEAGQVVSHEEARSRLGR' A
#
# COMPACT_ATOMS: atom_id res chain seq x y z
N MET A 1 14.39 -11.80 -11.28
CA MET A 1 14.01 -12.17 -9.90
C MET A 1 12.96 -11.19 -9.43
N ALA A 2 11.91 -11.62 -8.74
CA ALA A 2 10.98 -10.68 -8.12
C ALA A 2 11.75 -9.86 -7.05
N ALA A 3 11.59 -8.54 -7.07
CA ALA A 3 12.21 -7.67 -6.07
C ALA A 3 11.70 -8.06 -4.67
N ASN A 4 12.62 -8.38 -3.75
CA ASN A 4 12.25 -8.72 -2.37
C ASN A 4 11.81 -7.45 -1.61
N ALA A 5 11.22 -7.65 -0.42
CA ALA A 5 10.67 -6.54 0.38
C ALA A 5 11.69 -5.41 0.66
N LYS A 6 12.98 -5.76 0.85
CA LYS A 6 14.04 -4.77 1.07
C LYS A 6 14.32 -3.94 -0.19
N GLN A 7 14.45 -4.59 -1.34
CA GLN A 7 14.68 -3.92 -2.63
C GLN A 7 13.56 -2.92 -2.93
N GLN A 8 12.32 -3.34 -2.70
CA GLN A 8 11.13 -2.53 -2.91
C GLN A 8 11.03 -1.35 -1.95
N ALA A 9 11.46 -1.51 -0.69
CA ALA A 9 11.53 -0.41 0.25
C ALA A 9 12.59 0.62 -0.18
N MET A 10 13.74 0.15 -0.66
CA MET A 10 14.80 1.04 -1.18
C MET A 10 14.33 1.84 -2.39
N GLU A 11 13.62 1.23 -3.35
CA GLU A 11 13.06 1.94 -4.50
C GLU A 11 12.07 3.06 -4.12
N VAL A 12 11.32 2.88 -3.02
CA VAL A 12 10.44 3.93 -2.49
C VAL A 12 11.28 5.05 -1.87
N ILE A 13 12.24 4.69 -1.03
CA ILE A 13 13.10 5.66 -0.33
C ILE A 13 13.91 6.49 -1.34
N GLU A 14 14.45 5.88 -2.38
CA GLU A 14 15.23 6.54 -3.44
C GLU A 14 14.44 7.57 -4.25
N ARG A 15 13.10 7.49 -4.24
CA ARG A 15 12.21 8.43 -4.95
C ARG A 15 11.76 9.60 -4.09
N LEU A 16 12.02 9.56 -2.78
CA LEU A 16 11.65 10.63 -1.88
C LEU A 16 12.58 11.83 -2.03
N PRO A 17 12.08 13.06 -1.75
CA PRO A 17 12.93 14.24 -1.64
C PRO A 17 14.07 14.03 -0.64
N GLN A 18 15.21 14.71 -0.85
CA GLN A 18 16.35 14.60 0.08
C GLN A 18 16.05 15.12 1.48
N ASP A 19 15.10 16.04 1.61
CA ASP A 19 14.63 16.64 2.85
C ASP A 19 13.43 15.91 3.46
N ALA A 20 13.05 14.75 2.90
CA ALA A 20 11.97 13.93 3.45
C ALA A 20 12.29 13.52 4.89
N SER A 21 11.31 13.71 5.75
CA SER A 21 11.33 13.27 7.14
C SER A 21 11.20 11.74 7.24
N ILE A 22 11.60 11.20 8.39
CA ILE A 22 11.40 9.77 8.70
C ILE A 22 9.91 9.42 8.71
N GLU A 23 9.03 10.35 9.10
CA GLU A 23 7.58 10.15 9.08
C GLU A 23 7.06 9.94 7.67
N GLU A 24 7.47 10.78 6.71
CA GLU A 24 7.11 10.62 5.29
C GLU A 24 7.65 9.30 4.71
N VAL A 25 8.87 8.89 5.09
CA VAL A 25 9.41 7.58 4.69
C VAL A 25 8.50 6.45 5.20
N MET A 26 8.11 6.48 6.47
CA MET A 26 7.24 5.46 7.06
C MET A 26 5.85 5.44 6.40
N GLU A 27 5.26 6.60 6.15
CA GLU A 27 3.96 6.72 5.48
C GLU A 27 3.99 6.11 4.08
N ASN A 28 5.02 6.40 3.29
CA ASN A 28 5.16 5.86 1.93
C ASN A 28 5.32 4.33 1.92
N LEU A 29 6.10 3.78 2.86
CA LEU A 29 6.25 2.33 3.00
C LEU A 29 4.95 1.65 3.45
N TYR A 30 4.20 2.29 4.36
CA TYR A 30 2.90 1.80 4.79
C TYR A 30 1.88 1.83 3.65
N PHE A 31 1.84 2.91 2.89
CA PHE A 31 1.01 3.05 1.70
C PHE A 31 1.30 1.94 0.68
N LEU A 32 2.57 1.73 0.34
CA LEU A 32 2.99 0.65 -0.56
C LEU A 32 2.49 -0.72 -0.08
N THR A 33 2.61 -0.99 1.23
CA THR A 33 2.16 -2.23 1.84
C THR A 33 0.65 -2.41 1.70
N LYS A 34 -0.14 -1.34 1.89
CA LYS A 34 -1.61 -1.37 1.74
C LYS A 34 -2.03 -1.61 0.30
N VAL A 35 -1.39 -0.96 -0.67
CA VAL A 35 -1.67 -1.16 -2.10
C VAL A 35 -1.43 -2.61 -2.49
N ARG A 36 -0.29 -3.19 -2.11
CA ARG A 36 0.03 -4.60 -2.42
C ARG A 36 -0.96 -5.57 -1.79
N ARG A 37 -1.33 -5.32 -0.54
CA ARG A 37 -2.37 -6.11 0.11
C ARG A 37 -3.68 -6.02 -0.67
N GLY A 38 -4.09 -4.82 -1.09
CA GLY A 38 -5.29 -4.63 -1.91
C GLY A 38 -5.25 -5.40 -3.23
N LEU A 39 -4.11 -5.37 -3.94
CA LEU A 39 -3.91 -6.14 -5.17
C LEU A 39 -4.05 -7.65 -4.93
N ALA A 40 -3.39 -8.17 -3.89
CA ALA A 40 -3.49 -9.59 -3.52
C ALA A 40 -4.94 -9.97 -3.11
N GLN A 41 -5.67 -9.07 -2.44
CA GLN A 41 -7.08 -9.28 -2.11
C GLN A 41 -7.95 -9.35 -3.36
N ILE A 42 -7.70 -8.51 -4.37
CA ILE A 42 -8.40 -8.57 -5.66
C ILE A 42 -8.14 -9.91 -6.35
N GLU A 43 -6.88 -10.34 -6.44
CA GLU A 43 -6.51 -11.63 -7.05
C GLU A 43 -7.16 -12.82 -6.32
N ALA A 44 -7.29 -12.73 -4.98
CA ALA A 44 -7.97 -13.73 -4.16
C ALA A 44 -9.51 -13.63 -4.17
N GLY A 45 -10.10 -12.71 -4.95
CA GLY A 45 -11.55 -12.49 -4.98
C GLY A 45 -12.13 -11.88 -3.70
N GLN A 46 -11.29 -11.36 -2.80
CA GLN A 46 -11.67 -10.72 -1.54
C GLN A 46 -12.14 -9.27 -1.77
N VAL A 47 -13.14 -9.11 -2.63
CA VAL A 47 -13.76 -7.83 -2.98
C VAL A 47 -15.19 -7.76 -2.46
N VAL A 48 -15.72 -6.56 -2.34
CA VAL A 48 -17.11 -6.32 -1.95
C VAL A 48 -17.81 -5.50 -3.01
N SER A 49 -19.13 -5.64 -3.11
CA SER A 49 -19.94 -4.77 -3.96
C SER A 49 -19.95 -3.33 -3.41
N HIS A 50 -20.30 -2.37 -4.27
CA HIS A 50 -20.45 -0.98 -3.85
C HIS A 50 -21.51 -0.82 -2.74
N GLU A 51 -22.62 -1.57 -2.82
CA GLU A 51 -23.68 -1.56 -1.81
C GLU A 51 -23.19 -2.08 -0.45
N GLU A 52 -22.47 -3.20 -0.44
CA GLU A 52 -21.86 -3.76 0.77
C GLU A 52 -20.83 -2.81 1.38
N ALA A 53 -19.99 -2.17 0.55
CA ALA A 53 -19.05 -1.16 1.01
C ALA A 53 -19.76 0.02 1.70
N ARG A 54 -20.85 0.52 1.11
CA ARG A 54 -21.66 1.60 1.69
C ARG A 54 -22.28 1.19 3.03
N SER A 55 -22.78 -0.04 3.14
CA SER A 55 -23.35 -0.56 4.39
C SER A 55 -22.30 -0.62 5.51
N ARG A 56 -21.06 -1.01 5.21
CA ARG A 56 -19.94 -1.04 6.18
C ARG A 56 -19.48 0.34 6.64
N LEU A 57 -19.52 1.33 5.75
CA LEU A 57 -19.06 2.70 6.02
C LEU A 57 -20.16 3.59 6.64
N GLY A 58 -21.44 3.25 6.43
CA GLY A 58 -22.59 4.05 6.82
C GLY A 58 -23.01 3.90 8.30
N ARG A 59 -22.10 4.15 9.23
CA ARG A 59 -22.43 4.48 10.63
C ARG A 59 -22.24 5.96 10.87
#